data_AF-A0A4C1UL69-F1
#
_entry.id   AF-A0A4C1UL69-F1
#
_cell.length_a   1.000
_cell.length_b   1.000
_cell.length_c   1.000
_cell.angle_alpha   90.00
_cell.angle_beta   90.00
_cell.angle_gamma   90.00
#
_symmetry.space_group_name_H-M   'P 1'
#
loop_
_entity.id
_entity.type
_entity.pdbx_description
1 polymer ?
#
loop_
_entity_poly.entity_id
_entity_poly.type
_entity_poly.pdbx_seq_one_letter_code
_entity_poly.pdbx_strand_id
1 'polypeptide(L)'
;MIELANFLAVSTFNDGFHSILKMVEVMGMVVGSIAEEYAVQRDDSRIKQAEKRHAASSKEGRTAQRQATASQQAFFEEVEGVLYGPGIVD
;
A
#
# COMPACT_ATOMS: atom_id res chain seq x y z
N MET A 1 -21.81 -19.92 6.66
CA MET A 1 -21.23 -18.54 6.65
C MET A 1 -19.76 -18.51 6.23
N ILE A 2 -18.91 -19.46 6.68
CA ILE A 2 -17.47 -19.47 6.35
C ILE A 2 -17.21 -19.63 4.84
N GLU A 3 -17.93 -20.51 4.15
CA GLU A 3 -17.71 -20.79 2.72
C GLU A 3 -17.96 -19.57 1.84
N LEU A 4 -19.09 -18.88 2.03
CA LEU A 4 -19.41 -17.66 1.29
C LEU A 4 -18.38 -16.56 1.51
N ALA A 5 -17.93 -16.38 2.76
CA ALA A 5 -16.88 -15.43 3.08
C ALA A 5 -15.56 -15.79 2.38
N ASN A 6 -15.23 -17.08 2.32
CA ASN A 6 -14.04 -17.56 1.61
C ASN A 6 -14.14 -17.30 0.10
N PHE A 7 -15.28 -17.60 -0.52
CA PHE A 7 -15.51 -17.30 -1.94
C PHE A 7 -15.36 -15.80 -2.22
N LEU A 8 -15.98 -14.94 -1.42
CA LEU A 8 -15.86 -13.48 -1.57
C LEU A 8 -14.42 -13.00 -1.37
N ALA A 9 -13.69 -13.55 -0.39
CA ALA A 9 -12.30 -13.20 -0.17
C ALA A 9 -11.40 -13.59 -1.36
N VAL A 10 -11.58 -14.80 -1.89
CA VAL A 10 -10.82 -15.28 -3.06
C VAL A 10 -11.15 -14.46 -4.30
N SER A 11 -12.44 -14.22 -4.57
CA SER A 11 -12.87 -13.43 -5.72
C SER A 11 -12.39 -11.98 -5.64
N THR A 12 -12.48 -11.33 -4.48
CA THR A 12 -11.98 -9.94 -4.32
C THR A 12 -10.47 -9.84 -4.40
N PHE A 13 -9.74 -10.86 -3.94
CA PHE A 13 -8.28 -10.89 -4.03
C PHE A 13 -7.81 -11.06 -5.49
N ASN A 14 -8.43 -11.96 -6.25
CA ASN A 14 -8.04 -12.26 -7.63
C ASN A 14 -8.60 -11.23 -8.62
N ASP A 15 -9.91 -11.03 -8.58
CA ASP A 15 -10.69 -10.34 -9.61
C ASP A 15 -11.16 -8.95 -9.18
N GLY A 16 -10.94 -8.57 -7.91
CA GLY A 16 -11.34 -7.27 -7.39
C GLY A 16 -12.81 -7.17 -7.02
N PHE A 17 -13.26 -5.96 -6.68
CA PHE A 17 -14.63 -5.66 -6.27
C PHE A 17 -15.64 -5.79 -7.41
N HIS A 18 -15.19 -5.70 -8.66
CA HIS A 18 -16.03 -6.02 -9.82
C HIS A 18 -16.67 -7.42 -9.73
N SER A 19 -15.97 -8.41 -9.16
CA SER A 19 -16.51 -9.75 -8.94
C SER A 19 -17.72 -9.78 -8.01
N ILE A 20 -17.76 -8.90 -7.01
CA ILE A 20 -18.92 -8.75 -6.10
C ILE A 20 -20.10 -8.16 -6.87
N LEU A 21 -19.88 -7.12 -7.68
CA LEU A 21 -20.94 -6.49 -8.46
C LEU A 21 -21.61 -7.50 -9.40
N LYS A 22 -20.81 -8.32 -10.07
CA LYS A 22 -21.30 -9.39 -10.94
C LYS A 22 -22.08 -10.47 -10.18
N MET A 23 -21.65 -10.82 -8.97
CA MET A 23 -22.38 -11.75 -8.11
C MET A 23 -23.75 -11.20 -7.72
N VAL A 24 -23.80 -9.91 -7.33
CA VAL A 24 -25.02 -9.19 -6.95
C VAL A 24 -25.99 -9.10 -8.13
N GLU A 25 -25.49 -8.84 -9.34
CA GLU A 25 -26.28 -8.84 -10.57
C GLU A 25 -26.88 -10.22 -10.87
N VAL A 26 -26.10 -11.30 -10.74
CA VAL A 26 -26.58 -12.68 -10.91
C VAL A 26 -27.66 -13.05 -9.88
N MET A 27 -27.61 -12.47 -8.69
CA MET A 27 -28.66 -12.61 -7.67
C MET A 27 -29.94 -11.80 -7.98
N GLY A 28 -29.99 -11.11 -9.12
CA GLY A 28 -31.16 -10.34 -9.57
C GLY A 28 -31.24 -8.93 -8.99
N MET A 29 -30.17 -8.43 -8.38
CA MET A 29 -30.09 -7.06 -7.87
C MET A 29 -29.54 -6.12 -8.94
N VAL A 30 -30.09 -4.90 -9.00
CA VAL A 30 -29.59 -3.86 -9.90
C VAL A 30 -28.37 -3.19 -9.28
N VAL A 31 -27.27 -3.15 -10.02
CA VAL A 31 -26.07 -2.41 -9.63
C VAL A 31 -26.25 -0.94 -10.00
N GLY A 32 -26.13 -0.05 -9.02
CA GLY A 32 -26.18 1.39 -9.24
C GLY A 32 -24.82 1.96 -9.64
N SER A 33 -24.83 3.11 -10.33
CA SER A 33 -23.61 3.79 -10.80
C SER A 33 -22.61 4.10 -9.68
N ILE A 34 -23.09 4.45 -8.48
CA ILE A 34 -22.23 4.70 -7.31
C ILE A 34 -21.48 3.43 -6.89
N ALA A 35 -22.13 2.27 -6.96
CA ALA A 35 -21.52 0.99 -6.61
C ALA A 35 -20.45 0.60 -7.63
N GLU A 36 -20.70 0.83 -8.91
CA GLU A 36 -19.71 0.66 -9.98
C GLU A 36 -18.50 1.56 -9.77
N GLU A 37 -18.72 2.86 -9.57
CA GLU A 37 -17.65 3.83 -9.37
C GLU A 37 -16.80 3.47 -8.15
N TYR A 38 -17.45 3.10 -7.03
CA TYR A 38 -16.74 2.65 -5.85
C TYR A 38 -15.89 1.40 -6.11
N ALA A 39 -16.42 0.40 -6.84
CA ALA A 39 -15.65 -0.80 -7.16
C ALA A 39 -14.40 -0.47 -8.01
N VAL A 40 -14.54 0.40 -9.01
CA VAL A 40 -13.42 0.87 -9.84
C VAL A 40 -12.36 1.57 -8.97
N GLN A 41 -12.77 2.54 -8.15
CA GLN A 41 -11.84 3.25 -7.27
C GLN A 41 -11.12 2.32 -6.28
N ARG A 42 -11.84 1.30 -5.77
CA ARG A 42 -11.30 0.33 -4.83
C ARG A 42 -10.28 -0.59 -5.49
N ASP A 43 -10.57 -1.06 -6.70
CA ASP A 43 -9.68 -1.91 -7.47
C ASP A 43 -8.42 -1.16 -7.93
N ASP A 44 -8.56 0.09 -8.39
CA ASP A 44 -7.42 0.96 -8.69
C ASP A 44 -6.51 1.15 -7.47
N SER A 45 -7.11 1.40 -6.30
CA SER A 45 -6.38 1.55 -5.04
C SER A 45 -5.63 0.27 -4.67
N ARG A 46 -6.25 -0.90 -4.89
CA ARG A 46 -5.63 -2.21 -4.66
C ARG A 46 -4.42 -2.42 -5.58
N ILE A 47 -4.56 -2.15 -6.88
CA ILE A 47 -3.48 -2.29 -7.85
C ILE A 47 -2.33 -1.35 -7.51
N LYS A 48 -2.60 -0.06 -7.27
CA LYS A 48 -1.59 0.93 -6.86
C LYS A 48 -0.84 0.49 -5.60
N GLN A 49 -1.53 -0.09 -4.62
CA GLN A 49 -0.88 -0.60 -3.42
C GLN A 49 0.01 -1.82 -3.71
N ALA A 50 -0.43 -2.73 -4.57
CA ALA A 50 0.37 -3.88 -5.01
C ALA A 50 1.64 -3.42 -5.75
N GLU A 51 1.51 -2.46 -6.67
CA GLU A 51 2.63 -1.86 -7.40
C GLU A 51 3.63 -1.18 -6.46
N LYS A 52 3.14 -0.40 -5.48
CA LYS A 52 4.00 0.22 -4.46
C LYS A 52 4.78 -0.82 -3.66
N ARG A 53 4.12 -1.90 -3.23
CA ARG A 53 4.79 -3.01 -2.51
C ARG A 53 5.82 -3.70 -3.39
N HIS A 54 5.49 -3.93 -4.66
CA HIS A 54 6.40 -4.53 -5.62
C HIS A 54 7.64 -3.64 -5.86
N ALA A 55 7.43 -2.34 -6.05
CA ALA A 55 8.51 -1.36 -6.22
C ALA A 55 9.40 -1.27 -4.98
N ALA A 56 8.82 -1.22 -3.77
CA ALA A 56 9.57 -1.22 -2.51
C ALA A 56 10.39 -2.52 -2.32
N SER A 57 9.82 -3.65 -2.73
CA SER A 57 10.50 -4.95 -2.70
C SER A 57 11.51 -5.14 -3.83
N SER A 58 11.64 -4.20 -4.76
CA SER A 58 12.66 -4.28 -5.82
C SER A 58 14.06 -3.99 -5.26
N LYS A 59 15.11 -4.43 -5.98
CA LYS A 59 16.49 -4.12 -5.58
C LYS A 59 16.74 -2.62 -5.54
N GLU A 60 16.19 -1.89 -6.50
CA GLU A 60 16.28 -0.44 -6.61
C GLU A 60 15.57 0.23 -5.44
N GLY A 61 14.33 -0.18 -5.13
CA GLY A 61 13.57 0.31 -3.99
C GLY A 61 14.30 0.11 -2.66
N ARG A 62 14.86 -1.09 -2.43
CA ARG A 62 15.67 -1.36 -1.23
C ARG A 62 16.94 -0.51 -1.18
N THR A 63 17.58 -0.27 -2.33
CA THR A 63 18.81 0.53 -2.40
C THR A 63 18.52 2.00 -2.11
N ALA A 64 17.47 2.55 -2.73
CA ALA A 64 17.02 3.91 -2.47
C ALA A 64 16.62 4.12 -1.00
N GLN A 65 15.93 3.16 -0.39
CA GLN A 65 15.59 3.22 1.03
C GLN A 65 16.82 3.22 1.94
N ARG A 66 17.83 2.38 1.64
CA ARG A 66 19.10 2.37 2.38
C ARG A 66 19.86 3.69 2.23
N GLN A 67 19.89 4.24 1.01
CA GLN A 67 20.53 5.53 0.73
C GLN A 67 19.84 6.67 1.49
N ALA A 68 18.50 6.73 1.48
CA ALA A 68 17.74 7.73 2.21
C ALA A 68 17.97 7.64 3.73
N THR A 69 18.06 6.42 4.26
CA THR A 69 18.37 6.18 5.68
C THR A 69 19.80 6.63 6.00
N ALA A 70 20.77 6.31 5.14
CA ALA A 70 22.17 6.71 5.32
C ALA A 70 22.35 8.24 5.25
N SER A 71 21.66 8.92 4.33
CA SER A 71 21.72 10.38 4.25
C SER A 71 21.07 11.05 5.45
N GLN A 72 19.97 10.49 5.96
CA GLN A 72 19.33 10.98 7.19
C GLN A 72 20.23 10.78 8.42
N GLN A 73 20.92 9.64 8.52
CA GLN A 73 21.86 9.39 9.61
C GLN A 73 23.06 10.35 9.55
N ALA A 74 23.63 10.58 8.37
CA ALA A 74 24.73 11.52 8.19
C ALA A 74 24.35 12.96 8.60
N PHE A 75 23.12 13.39 8.27
CA PHE A 75 22.60 14.68 8.72
C PHE A 75 22.49 14.78 10.24
N PHE A 76 22.00 13.73 10.92
CA PHE A 76 21.93 13.73 12.37
C PHE A 76 23.30 13.70 13.04
N GLU A 77 24.26 12.94 12.50
CA GLU A 77 25.65 12.91 12.99
C GLU A 77 26.33 14.28 12.86
N GLU A 78 26.09 15.00 11.75
CA GLU A 78 26.57 16.37 11.58
C GLU A 78 25.97 17.32 12.63
N VAL A 79 24.66 17.25 12.86
CA VAL A 79 23.96 18.09 13.84
C VAL A 79 24.41 17.77 15.28
N GLU A 80 24.53 16.49 15.63
CA GLU A 80 25.01 16.06 16.95
C GLU A 80 26.48 16.41 17.16
N GLY A 81 27.33 16.23 16.15
CA GLY A 81 28.74 16.62 16.21
C GLY A 81 28.95 18.12 16.41
N VAL A 82 28.06 18.96 15.85
CA VAL A 82 28.03 20.41 16.12
C VAL A 82 27.55 20.70 17.54
N LEU A 83 26.55 19.97 18.05
CA LEU A 83 25.98 20.17 19.38
C LEU A 83 26.92 19.70 20.51
N TYR A 84 27.69 18.63 20.28
CA TYR A 84 28.69 18.08 21.21
C TYR A 84 30.14 18.53 20.91
N GLY A 85 30.31 19.71 20.31
CA GLY A 85 31.62 20.30 20.02
C GLY A 85 32.54 20.42 21.27
N PRO A 86 33.85 20.69 21.08
CA PRO A 86 34.94 20.42 22.04
C PRO A 86 34.98 21.31 23.31
N GLY A 87 33.82 21.67 23.89
CA GLY A 87 33.72 22.55 25.05
C GLY A 87 32.51 22.34 25.95
N ILE A 88 31.91 21.14 25.99
CA ILE A 88 30.90 20.77 27.01
C ILE A 88 31.36 19.61 27.88
N VAL A 89 32.57 19.74 28.40
CA VAL A 89 33.02 19.05 29.60
C VAL A 89 33.78 20.11 30.41
N ASP A 90 33.09 20.67 31.40
CA ASP A 90 33.72 21.35 32.55
C ASP A 90 33.78 20.32 33.70
#